data_AF-A0A1A9RX46-F1
#
_entry.id   AF-A0A1A9RX46-F1
#
_cell.length_a   1.000
_cell.length_b   1.000
_cell.length_c   1.000
_cell.angle_alpha   90.00
_cell.angle_beta   90.00
_cell.angle_gamma   90.00
#
_symmetry.space_group_name_H-M   'P 1'
#
loop_
_entity.id
_entity.type
_entity.pdbx_description
1 polymer ?
#
loop_
_entity_poly.entity_id
_entity_poly.type
_entity_poly.pdbx_seq_one_letter_code
_entity_poly.pdbx_strand_id
1 'polypeptide(L)'
;MLRNFSDKLAASDDKGDFELNCLMMIIEDKARHQWAARLKVTKKYNDSNARTTLLEKFEKDMAHEIDAQRFVLDELEEYPEFRSKVLEGFQL
;
A
#
# COMPACT_ATOMS: atom_id res chain seq x y z
N MET A 1 -8.16 12.09 -10.81
CA MET A 1 -7.38 12.51 -9.63
C MET A 1 -6.40 11.39 -9.33
N LEU A 2 -5.15 11.72 -8.99
CA LEU A 2 -4.16 10.73 -8.57
C LEU A 2 -3.92 10.93 -7.08
N ARG A 3 -4.27 9.95 -6.24
CA ARG A 3 -3.90 9.97 -4.83
C ARG A 3 -2.76 8.99 -4.62
N ASN A 4 -1.64 9.49 -4.10
CA ASN A 4 -0.47 8.68 -3.79
C ASN A 4 -0.18 8.73 -2.31
N PHE A 5 0.21 7.60 -1.75
CA PHE A 5 0.77 7.50 -0.41
C PHE A 5 2.08 6.72 -0.49
N SER A 6 3.10 7.23 0.17
CA SER A 6 4.39 6.57 0.30
C SER A 6 4.89 6.78 1.71
N ASP A 7 5.23 5.68 2.38
CA ASP A 7 5.81 5.75 3.70
C ASP A 7 6.76 4.58 3.95
N LYS A 8 7.61 4.77 4.95
CA LYS A 8 8.58 3.78 5.39
C LYS A 8 8.52 3.57 6.89
N LEU A 9 8.70 2.32 7.31
CA LEU A 9 8.85 1.95 8.71
C LEU A 9 10.14 1.17 8.87
N ALA A 10 10.99 1.57 9.82
CA ALA A 10 12.09 0.75 10.29
C ALA A 10 11.67 0.05 11.58
N ALA A 11 11.92 -1.25 11.68
CA ALA A 11 11.60 -2.06 12.85
C ALA A 11 12.56 -3.27 12.92
N SER A 12 12.46 -4.04 14.00
CA SER A 12 13.31 -5.20 14.26
C SER A 12 12.45 -6.41 14.64
N ASP A 13 12.79 -7.59 14.11
CA ASP A 13 12.19 -8.87 14.52
C ASP A 13 13.25 -9.93 14.85
N ASP A 14 12.83 -11.19 15.02
CA ASP A 14 13.68 -12.34 15.32
C ASP A 14 14.76 -12.62 14.25
N LYS A 15 14.62 -12.04 13.05
CA LYS A 15 15.54 -12.16 11.92
C LYS A 15 16.45 -10.93 11.76
N GLY A 16 16.30 -9.92 12.62
CA GLY A 16 17.12 -8.71 12.66
C GLY A 16 16.38 -7.45 12.27
N ASP A 17 17.14 -6.38 12.01
CA ASP A 17 16.59 -5.09 11.61
C ASP A 17 16.08 -5.14 10.16
N PHE A 18 14.92 -4.53 9.94
CA PHE A 18 14.30 -4.43 8.63
C PHE A 18 13.69 -3.06 8.36
N GLU A 19 13.56 -2.76 7.07
CA GLU A 19 12.85 -1.62 6.53
C GLU A 19 11.64 -2.11 5.72
N LEU A 20 10.47 -1.61 6.05
CA LEU A 20 9.24 -1.73 5.28
C LEU A 20 9.01 -0.47 4.48
N ASN A 21 8.72 -0.62 3.20
CA ASN A 21 8.34 0.45 2.30
C ASN A 21 6.95 0.18 1.75
N CYS A 22 6.02 1.10 1.94
CA CYS A 22 4.67 1.04 1.41
C CYS A 22 4.47 2.13 0.35
N LEU A 23 3.92 1.74 -0.80
CA LEU A 23 3.59 2.59 -1.92
C LEU A 23 2.17 2.27 -2.37
N MET A 24 1.30 3.26 -2.34
CA MET A 24 -0.09 3.17 -2.74
C MET A 24 -0.40 4.23 -3.79
N MET A 25 -1.21 3.86 -4.78
CA MET A 25 -1.68 4.75 -5.83
C MET A 25 -3.14 4.45 -6.15
N ILE A 26 -4.01 5.47 -6.09
CA ILE A 26 -5.39 5.43 -6.56
C ILE A 26 -5.53 6.37 -7.76
N ILE A 27 -6.03 5.83 -8.86
CA ILE A 27 -6.12 6.48 -10.16
C ILE A 27 -7.57 6.55 -10.59
N GLU A 28 -8.04 7.75 -10.93
CA GLU A 28 -9.32 7.96 -11.61
C GLU A 28 -9.13 7.90 -13.13
N ASP A 29 -9.81 6.98 -13.82
CA ASP A 29 -10.02 7.02 -15.26
C ASP A 29 -11.32 7.77 -15.58
N LYS A 30 -11.16 9.04 -15.97
CA LYS A 30 -12.29 9.91 -16.34
C LYS A 30 -12.99 9.49 -17.63
N ALA A 31 -12.30 8.83 -18.56
CA ALA A 31 -12.89 8.45 -19.83
C ALA A 31 -13.84 7.27 -19.68
N ARG A 32 -13.56 6.39 -18.71
CA ARG A 32 -14.35 5.19 -18.43
C ARG A 32 -15.22 5.30 -17.18
N HIS A 33 -15.12 6.40 -16.45
CA HIS A 33 -15.76 6.60 -15.14
C HIS A 33 -15.42 5.46 -14.17
N GLN A 34 -14.14 5.06 -14.14
CA GLN A 34 -13.64 3.93 -13.37
C GLN A 34 -12.49 4.36 -12.46
N TRP A 35 -12.24 3.54 -11.45
CA TRP A 35 -11.12 3.70 -10.54
C TRP A 35 -10.20 2.47 -10.57
N ALA A 36 -8.93 2.70 -10.27
CA ALA A 36 -7.95 1.65 -10.10
C ALA A 36 -7.07 1.94 -8.88
N ALA A 37 -6.63 0.89 -8.19
CA ALA A 37 -5.77 0.98 -7.04
C ALA A 37 -4.58 0.03 -7.18
N ARG A 38 -3.37 0.53 -6.90
CA ARG A 38 -2.14 -0.26 -6.80
C ARG A 38 -1.57 -0.11 -5.41
N LEU A 39 -1.24 -1.23 -4.78
CA LEU A 39 -0.53 -1.29 -3.51
C LEU A 39 0.74 -2.12 -3.69
N LYS A 40 1.87 -1.60 -3.18
CA LYS A 40 3.16 -2.26 -3.17
C LYS A 40 3.81 -2.12 -1.80
N VAL A 41 4.06 -3.24 -1.12
CA VAL A 41 4.76 -3.29 0.17
C VAL A 41 6.04 -4.12 0.00
N THR A 42 7.18 -3.55 0.38
CA THR A 42 8.49 -4.21 0.30
C THR A 42 9.11 -4.29 1.69
N LYS A 43 9.44 -5.51 2.16
CA LYS A 43 10.23 -5.74 3.38
C LYS A 43 11.67 -6.09 3.00
N LYS A 44 12.64 -5.36 3.53
CA LYS A 44 14.08 -5.59 3.32
C LYS A 44 14.81 -5.66 4.66
N TYR A 45 15.62 -6.71 4.88
CA TYR A 45 16.47 -6.83 6.07
C TYR A 45 17.86 -6.24 5.82
N ASN A 46 18.47 -5.66 6.86
CA ASN A 46 19.80 -5.04 6.78
C ASN A 46 20.92 -6.05 6.45
N ASP A 47 20.83 -7.27 6.98
CA ASP A 47 21.91 -8.26 6.93
C ASP A 47 21.80 -9.27 5.78
N SER A 48 20.74 -9.22 4.96
CA SER A 48 20.58 -10.16 3.84
C SER A 48 19.71 -9.62 2.72
N ASN A 49 20.32 -9.34 1.57
CA ASN A 49 19.60 -9.15 0.29
C ASN A 49 18.75 -10.38 -0.12
N ALA A 50 18.98 -11.54 0.50
CA ALA A 50 18.33 -12.81 0.16
C ALA A 50 16.89 -12.97 0.68
N ARG A 51 16.38 -12.09 1.55
CA ARG A 51 15.05 -12.20 2.16
C ARG A 51 14.18 -10.96 1.94
N THR A 52 14.10 -10.51 0.69
CA THR A 52 13.16 -9.44 0.31
C THR A 52 11.78 -10.05 0.08
N THR A 53 10.78 -9.65 0.87
CA THR A 53 9.38 -9.98 0.60
C THR A 53 8.75 -8.80 -0.12
N LEU A 54 8.18 -9.05 -1.30
CA LEU A 54 7.46 -8.05 -2.08
C LEU A 54 6.01 -8.48 -2.22
N LEU A 55 5.09 -7.70 -1.66
CA LEU A 55 3.67 -7.78 -1.96
C LEU A 55 3.33 -6.68 -2.97
N GLU A 56 2.77 -7.07 -4.11
CA GLU A 56 2.24 -6.12 -5.08
C GLU A 56 0.87 -6.60 -5.54
N LYS A 57 -0.14 -5.74 -5.35
CA LYS A 57 -1.51 -6.00 -5.75
C LYS A 57 -2.08 -4.80 -6.50
N PHE A 58 -2.85 -5.11 -7.54
CA PHE A 58 -3.43 -4.12 -8.43
C PHE A 58 -4.83 -4.56 -8.82
N GLU A 59 -5.80 -3.66 -8.66
CA GLU A 59 -7.19 -3.89 -9.02
C GLU A 59 -7.72 -2.69 -9.81
N LYS A 60 -8.58 -2.96 -10.79
CA LYS A 60 -9.05 -1.96 -11.77
C LYS A 60 -10.55 -2.07 -12.00
N ASP A 61 -11.08 -1.16 -12.82
CA ASP A 61 -12.49 -1.14 -13.22
C ASP A 61 -13.46 -0.99 -12.04
N MET A 62 -13.00 -0.39 -10.93
CA MET A 62 -13.82 -0.16 -9.76
C MET A 62 -14.86 0.94 -10.02
N ALA A 63 -16.09 0.70 -9.57
CA ALA A 63 -17.22 1.59 -9.82
C ALA A 63 -17.09 2.93 -9.07
N HIS A 64 -16.51 2.91 -7.86
CA HIS A 64 -16.41 4.10 -7.01
C HIS A 64 -15.01 4.25 -6.38
N GLU A 65 -14.64 5.49 -6.05
CA GLU A 65 -13.39 5.79 -5.33
C GLU A 65 -13.31 5.03 -4.00
N ILE A 66 -14.45 4.88 -3.31
CA ILE A 66 -14.51 4.17 -2.03
C ILE A 66 -14.16 2.68 -2.17
N ASP A 67 -14.43 2.07 -3.32
CA ASP A 67 -14.05 0.68 -3.57
C ASP A 67 -12.53 0.56 -3.68
N ALA A 68 -11.88 1.56 -4.31
CA ALA A 68 -10.41 1.65 -4.42
C ALA A 68 -9.75 1.87 -3.06
N GLN A 69 -10.36 2.71 -2.22
CA GLN A 69 -9.90 2.91 -0.85
C GLN A 69 -10.06 1.64 -0.02
N ARG A 70 -11.21 0.95 -0.11
CA ARG A 70 -11.47 -0.31 0.60
C ARG A 70 -10.50 -1.41 0.20
N PHE A 71 -10.26 -1.59 -1.10
CA PHE A 71 -9.24 -2.52 -1.60
C PHE A 71 -7.89 -2.27 -0.92
N VAL A 72 -7.43 -1.02 -0.86
CA VAL A 72 -6.15 -0.74 -0.19
C VAL A 72 -6.20 -1.08 1.31
N LEU A 73 -7.28 -0.75 2.00
CA LEU A 73 -7.40 -1.01 3.44
C LEU A 73 -7.46 -2.50 3.76
N ASP A 74 -8.16 -3.29 2.93
CA ASP A 74 -8.26 -4.74 3.06
C ASP A 74 -6.87 -5.38 2.84
N GLU A 75 -6.12 -4.87 1.88
CA GLU A 75 -4.76 -5.36 1.60
C GLU A 75 -3.72 -4.93 2.64
N LEU A 76 -3.99 -3.85 3.39
CA LEU A 76 -3.16 -3.40 4.49
C LEU A 76 -3.50 -4.07 5.83
N GLU A 77 -4.43 -5.03 5.88
CA GLU A 77 -4.69 -5.81 7.11
C GLU A 77 -3.45 -6.56 7.60
N GLU A 78 -2.57 -6.97 6.68
CA GLU A 78 -1.29 -7.62 7.01
C GLU A 78 -0.21 -6.63 7.52
N TYR A 79 -0.41 -5.31 7.36
CA TYR A 79 0.57 -4.26 7.67
C TYR A 79 -0.08 -3.09 8.43
N PRO A 80 -0.53 -3.32 9.68
CA PRO A 80 -1.30 -2.34 10.46
C PRO A 80 -0.58 -1.01 10.68
N GLU A 81 0.76 -0.99 10.65
CA GLU A 81 1.60 0.20 10.76
C GLU A 81 1.34 1.26 9.70
N PHE A 82 0.88 0.88 8.49
CA PHE A 82 0.57 1.80 7.41
C PHE A 82 -0.91 2.18 7.39
N ARG A 83 -1.78 1.34 7.97
CA ARG A 83 -3.25 1.51 7.90
C ARG A 83 -3.72 2.83 8.51
N SER A 84 -3.22 3.22 9.68
CA SER A 84 -3.61 4.47 10.34
C SER A 84 -3.27 5.71 9.50
N LYS A 85 -2.05 5.75 8.96
CA LYS A 85 -1.57 6.86 8.13
C LYS A 85 -2.28 6.95 6.78
N VAL A 86 -2.63 5.80 6.21
CA VAL A 86 -3.43 5.73 4.97
C VAL A 86 -4.86 6.25 5.23
N LEU A 87 -5.47 5.89 6.36
CA LEU A 87 -6.78 6.43 6.75
C LEU A 87 -6.77 7.95 6.92
N GLU A 88 -5.73 8.50 7.57
CA GLU A 88 -5.52 9.96 7.67
C GLU A 88 -5.43 10.62 6.27
N GLY A 89 -4.71 9.99 5.34
CA GLY A 89 -4.57 10.46 3.96
C GLY A 89 -5.85 10.35 3.12
N PHE A 90 -6.75 9.42 3.44
CA PHE A 90 -8.05 9.31 2.79
C PHE A 90 -9.06 10.36 3.28
N GLN A 91 -8.79 11.04 4.41
CA GLN A 91 -9.74 11.92 5.08
C GLN A 91 -11.04 11.19 5.48
N LEU A 92 -10.93 9.88 5.79
CA LEU A 92 -12.04 9.05 6.28
C LEU A 92 -12.30 9.24 7.78
#